data_AF-A0A529M9T1-F1
#
_entry.id   AF-A0A529M9T1-F1
#
_cell.length_a   1.000
_cell.length_b   1.000
_cell.length_c   1.000
_cell.angle_alpha   90.00
_cell.angle_beta   90.00
_cell.angle_gamma   90.00
#
_symmetry.space_group_name_H-M   'P 1'
#
loop_
_entity.id
_entity.type
_entity.pdbx_description
1 polymer ?
#
loop_
_entity_poly.entity_id
_entity_poly.type
_entity_poly.pdbx_seq_one_letter_code
_entity_poly.pdbx_strand_id
1 'polypeptide(L)'
;VYHLACEANLEGIVSKRLDSLYRSGSTMNWRKIKCYIEKEMDIIGVQRERGKPAMVLMADKGRYMGGAFVTFKADKRQELWDRVQGKVGAPPPKGLKKQKAEWLKPGLSGRVRFLKGEEQLRHAMLKDFWEETD
;
A
#
# COMPACT_ATOMS: atom_id res chain seq x y z
N VAL A 1 -21.00 -11.04 -10.03
CA VAL A 1 -20.25 -10.37 -11.11
C VAL A 1 -18.93 -9.75 -10.63
N TYR A 2 -18.90 -8.93 -9.58
CA TYR A 2 -17.63 -8.37 -9.06
C TYR A 2 -16.60 -9.45 -8.69
N HIS A 3 -16.99 -10.50 -7.94
CA HIS A 3 -16.08 -11.60 -7.60
C HIS A 3 -15.52 -12.30 -8.85
N LEU A 4 -16.36 -12.59 -9.85
CA LEU A 4 -15.94 -13.19 -11.12
C LEU A 4 -14.91 -12.34 -11.85
N ALA A 5 -15.06 -11.00 -11.85
CA ALA A 5 -14.07 -10.11 -12.45
C ALA A 5 -12.71 -10.18 -11.73
N CYS A 6 -12.72 -10.28 -10.40
CA CYS A 6 -11.50 -10.41 -9.61
C CYS A 6 -10.82 -11.78 -9.77
N GLU A 7 -11.60 -12.85 -9.91
CA GLU A 7 -11.12 -14.21 -10.20
C GLU A 7 -10.54 -14.29 -11.61
N ALA A 8 -11.15 -13.60 -12.58
CA ALA A 8 -10.67 -13.48 -13.95
C ALA A 8 -9.48 -12.52 -14.13
N ASN A 9 -8.83 -12.07 -13.06
CA ASN A 9 -7.69 -11.14 -13.08
C ASN A 9 -7.95 -9.79 -13.77
N LEU A 10 -9.21 -9.32 -13.81
CA LEU A 10 -9.53 -7.98 -14.28
C LEU A 10 -9.26 -6.93 -13.18
N GLU A 11 -9.03 -5.67 -13.57
CA GLU A 11 -8.83 -4.58 -12.61
C GLU A 11 -10.07 -4.34 -11.72
N GLY A 12 -11.27 -4.65 -12.23
CA GLY A 12 -12.53 -4.43 -11.53
C GLY A 12 -13.70 -4.31 -12.51
N ILE A 13 -14.76 -3.63 -12.08
CA ILE A 13 -15.95 -3.39 -12.91
C ILE A 13 -16.33 -1.91 -12.93
N VAL A 14 -17.00 -1.52 -14.01
CA VAL A 14 -17.68 -0.22 -14.13
C VAL A 14 -19.18 -0.47 -14.33
N SER A 15 -19.98 -0.09 -13.35
CA SER A 15 -21.44 -0.17 -13.41
C SER A 15 -22.00 1.13 -13.99
N LYS A 16 -22.80 1.03 -15.05
CA LYS A 16 -23.47 2.16 -15.70
C LYS A 16 -24.98 1.98 -15.58
N ARG A 17 -25.71 3.05 -15.24
CA ARG A 17 -27.19 3.03 -15.24
C ARG A 17 -27.71 2.91 -16.68
N LEU A 18 -28.53 1.89 -16.94
CA LEU A 18 -29.04 1.56 -18.28
C LEU A 18 -29.88 2.70 -18.88
N ASP A 19 -30.68 3.35 -18.06
CA ASP A 19 -31.58 4.46 -18.40
C ASP A 19 -30.89 5.83 -18.42
N SER A 20 -29.59 5.90 -18.14
CA SER A 20 -28.87 7.18 -18.09
C SER A 20 -28.36 7.62 -19.45
N LEU A 21 -28.67 8.87 -19.81
CA LEU A 21 -28.03 9.54 -20.94
C LEU A 21 -26.56 9.85 -20.61
N TYR A 22 -25.72 9.83 -21.64
CA TYR A 22 -24.34 10.28 -21.52
C TYR A 22 -24.31 11.78 -21.22
N ARG A 23 -23.53 12.17 -20.20
CA ARG A 23 -23.27 13.56 -19.85
C ARG A 23 -21.79 13.71 -19.50
N SER A 24 -21.14 14.72 -20.09
CA SER A 24 -19.77 15.08 -19.72
C SER A 24 -19.73 15.70 -18.32
N GLY A 25 -18.59 15.57 -17.64
CA GLY A 25 -18.39 16.10 -16.29
C GLY A 25 -18.62 15.08 -15.16
N SER A 26 -18.77 15.58 -13.93
CA SER A 26 -18.95 14.74 -12.75
C SER A 26 -20.30 14.02 -12.80
N THR A 27 -20.28 12.69 -12.61
CA THR A 27 -21.49 11.87 -12.68
C THR A 27 -21.45 10.72 -11.68
N MET A 28 -22.63 10.35 -11.19
CA MET A 28 -22.85 9.17 -10.34
C MET A 28 -23.47 8.01 -11.12
N ASN A 29 -23.80 8.21 -12.39
CA ASN A 29 -24.39 7.19 -13.27
C ASN A 29 -23.38 6.09 -13.60
N TRP A 30 -22.09 6.39 -13.50
CA TRP A 30 -20.99 5.46 -13.76
C TRP A 30 -20.19 5.28 -12.47
N ARG A 31 -20.12 4.04 -11.98
CA ARG A 31 -19.41 3.70 -10.75
C ARG A 31 -18.37 2.64 -11.02
N LYS A 32 -17.13 2.92 -10.63
CA LYS A 32 -16.02 1.97 -10.68
C LYS A 32 -15.77 1.37 -9.31
N ILE A 33 -15.51 0.07 -9.28
CA ILE A 33 -14.94 -0.63 -8.13
C ILE A 33 -13.79 -1.49 -8.64
N LYS A 34 -12.65 -1.44 -7.95
CA LYS A 34 -11.44 -2.17 -8.32
C LYS A 34 -11.26 -3.39 -7.43
N CYS A 35 -10.69 -4.45 -7.98
CA CYS A 35 -10.25 -5.63 -7.27
C CYS A 35 -8.96 -5.31 -6.51
N TYR A 36 -8.97 -5.53 -5.20
CA TYR A 36 -7.82 -5.33 -4.32
C TYR A 36 -7.41 -6.64 -3.68
N ILE A 37 -6.12 -6.73 -3.35
CA ILE A 37 -5.57 -7.76 -2.49
C ILE A 37 -5.15 -7.09 -1.18
N GLU A 38 -5.42 -7.75 -0.07
CA GLU A 38 -4.83 -7.42 1.23
C GLU A 38 -3.88 -8.54 1.63
N LYS A 39 -2.69 -8.15 2.07
CA LYS A 39 -1.64 -9.09 2.49
C LYS A 39 -0.84 -8.50 3.63
N GLU A 40 -0.32 -9.37 4.48
CA GLU A 40 0.60 -9.00 5.57
C GLU A 40 2.02 -9.14 5.07
N MET A 41 2.85 -8.13 5.35
CA MET A 41 4.20 -7.97 4.81
C MET A 41 5.07 -7.22 5.82
N ASP A 42 6.38 -7.42 5.73
CA ASP A 42 7.37 -6.75 6.57
C ASP A 42 7.50 -5.28 6.16
N ILE A 43 7.58 -4.38 7.14
CA ILE A 43 7.95 -2.98 6.92
C ILE A 43 9.46 -2.86 7.11
N ILE A 44 10.18 -2.71 6.00
CA ILE A 44 11.65 -2.73 5.98
C ILE A 44 12.28 -1.34 5.87
N GLY A 45 11.47 -0.31 5.62
CA GLY A 45 11.96 1.05 5.42
C GLY A 45 10.84 2.07 5.36
N VAL A 46 11.20 3.34 5.42
CA VAL A 46 10.26 4.45 5.23
C VAL A 46 10.83 5.52 4.30
N GLN A 47 9.93 6.19 3.58
CA GLN A 47 10.26 7.35 2.75
C GLN A 47 9.41 8.53 3.19
N ARG A 48 10.09 9.59 3.65
CA ARG A 48 9.49 10.83 4.12
C ARG A 48 10.19 11.99 3.44
N GLU A 49 9.58 12.51 2.38
CA GLU A 49 10.07 13.70 1.68
C GLU A 49 9.11 14.85 1.87
N ARG A 50 9.64 16.06 2.10
CA ARG A 50 8.83 17.27 2.22
C ARG A 50 7.99 17.46 0.95
N GLY A 51 6.68 17.62 1.13
CA GLY A 51 5.74 17.82 0.01
C GLY A 51 5.28 16.53 -0.67
N LYS A 52 5.75 15.35 -0.25
CA LYS A 52 5.24 14.06 -0.73
C LYS A 52 4.54 13.30 0.40
N PRO A 53 3.52 12.48 0.09
CA PRO A 53 2.94 11.58 1.08
C PRO A 53 3.99 10.62 1.65
N ALA A 54 3.93 10.38 2.96
CA ALA A 54 4.81 9.41 3.60
C ALA A 54 4.46 7.98 3.14
N MET A 55 5.50 7.17 2.93
CA MET A 55 5.37 5.78 2.50
C MET A 55 6.19 4.86 3.39
N VAL A 56 5.68 3.66 3.61
CA VAL A 56 6.45 2.52 4.13
C VAL A 56 6.91 1.65 2.97
N LEU A 57 8.08 1.04 3.08
CA LEU A 57 8.63 0.11 2.11
C LEU A 57 8.35 -1.31 2.59
N MET A 58 7.65 -2.07 1.77
CA MET A 58 7.18 -3.41 2.11
C MET A 58 8.12 -4.48 1.55
N ALA A 59 8.28 -5.56 2.30
CA ALA A 59 8.91 -6.79 1.81
C ALA A 59 8.04 -8.01 2.12
N ASP A 60 8.11 -9.00 1.25
CA ASP A 60 7.44 -10.29 1.41
C ASP A 60 8.51 -11.37 1.39
N LYS A 61 8.70 -12.06 2.53
CA LYS A 61 9.73 -13.10 2.70
C LYS A 61 11.13 -12.59 2.31
N GLY A 62 11.47 -11.37 2.73
CA GLY A 62 12.74 -10.72 2.42
C GLY A 62 12.90 -10.17 0.99
N ARG A 63 11.90 -10.33 0.11
CA ARG A 63 11.88 -9.69 -1.22
C ARG A 63 11.18 -8.34 -1.14
N TYR A 64 11.83 -7.29 -1.63
CA TYR A 64 11.21 -5.96 -1.73
C TYR A 64 10.01 -5.97 -2.69
N MET A 65 8.88 -5.47 -2.20
CA MET A 65 7.62 -5.44 -2.93
C MET A 65 7.22 -4.04 -3.40
N GLY A 66 7.82 -2.97 -2.90
CA GLY A 66 7.44 -1.60 -3.25
C GLY A 66 7.01 -0.77 -2.05
N GLY A 67 6.56 0.45 -2.32
CA GLY A 67 6.11 1.37 -1.28
C GLY A 67 4.59 1.38 -1.13
N ALA A 68 4.11 1.50 0.11
CA ALA A 68 2.70 1.68 0.44
C ALA A 68 2.47 3.02 1.15
N PHE A 69 1.41 3.73 0.75
CA PHE A 69 1.07 5.02 1.35
C PHE A 69 0.56 4.87 2.78
N VAL A 70 1.05 5.74 3.67
CA VAL A 70 0.53 5.86 5.03
C VAL A 70 -0.65 6.83 5.02
N THR A 71 -1.85 6.31 5.23
CA THR A 71 -3.12 7.06 5.16
C THR A 71 -3.84 7.16 6.50
N PHE A 72 -3.13 6.85 7.60
CA PHE A 72 -3.70 6.88 8.95
C PHE A 72 -4.05 8.30 9.41
N LYS A 73 -5.00 8.35 10.35
CA LYS A 73 -5.26 9.53 11.17
C LYS A 73 -4.01 9.89 12.00
N ALA A 74 -3.98 11.12 12.51
CA ALA A 74 -2.78 11.71 13.10
C ALA A 74 -2.22 10.91 14.28
N ASP A 75 -3.08 10.40 15.15
CA ASP A 75 -2.79 9.55 16.30
C ASP A 75 -2.07 8.26 15.89
N LYS A 76 -2.72 7.43 15.07
CA LYS A 76 -2.17 6.14 14.61
C LYS A 76 -0.92 6.34 13.73
N ARG A 77 -0.85 7.47 13.02
CA ARG A 77 0.32 7.84 12.26
C ARG A 77 1.50 8.22 13.15
N GLN A 78 1.27 8.92 14.26
CA GLN A 78 2.32 9.22 15.24
C GLN A 78 2.86 7.93 15.86
N GLU A 79 1.95 7.04 16.24
CA GLU A 79 2.26 5.72 16.80
C GLU A 79 3.12 4.84 15.86
N LEU A 80 2.90 4.97 14.54
CA LEU A 80 3.76 4.34 13.52
C LEU A 80 5.16 4.95 13.54
N TRP A 81 5.26 6.28 13.62
CA TRP A 81 6.55 6.96 13.60
C TRP A 81 7.40 6.71 14.83
N ASP A 82 6.77 6.60 15.99
CA ASP A 82 7.47 6.28 17.24
C ASP A 82 8.13 4.89 17.16
N ARG A 83 7.40 3.89 16.63
CA ARG A 83 7.95 2.54 16.38
C ARG A 83 9.04 2.53 15.31
N VAL A 84 8.83 3.27 14.23
CA VAL A 84 9.81 3.42 13.15
C VAL A 84 11.12 3.99 13.70
N GLN A 85 11.05 5.06 14.51
CA GLN A 85 12.23 5.71 15.09
C GLN A 85 13.05 4.75 15.96
N GLY A 86 12.40 3.86 16.71
CA GLY A 86 13.09 2.82 17.51
C GLY A 86 13.83 1.77 16.67
N LYS A 87 13.49 1.61 15.39
CA LYS A 87 14.05 0.58 14.50
C LYS A 87 14.97 1.12 13.39
N VAL A 88 15.14 2.44 13.25
CA VAL A 88 16.04 3.02 12.23
C VAL A 88 17.49 2.55 12.41
N GLY A 89 18.20 2.39 11.29
CA GLY A 89 19.65 2.15 11.27
C GLY A 89 20.07 0.79 10.70
N ALA A 90 19.15 0.07 10.04
CA ALA A 90 19.50 -1.13 9.29
C ALA A 90 20.26 -0.78 7.99
N PRO A 91 21.08 -1.71 7.46
CA PRO A 91 21.66 -1.53 6.13
C PRO A 91 20.58 -1.62 5.04
N PRO A 92 20.75 -0.93 3.90
CA PRO A 92 19.86 -1.07 2.75
C PRO A 92 19.83 -2.52 2.24
N PRO A 93 18.65 -3.06 1.89
CA PRO A 93 18.54 -4.35 1.22
C PRO A 93 19.34 -4.40 -0.09
N LYS A 94 19.71 -5.61 -0.51
CA LYS A 94 20.46 -5.83 -1.76
C LYS A 94 19.73 -5.18 -2.94
N GLY A 95 20.44 -4.38 -3.72
CA GLY A 95 19.90 -3.68 -4.90
C GLY A 95 19.21 -2.34 -4.63
N LEU A 96 18.95 -1.97 -3.37
CA LEU A 96 18.21 -0.74 -3.01
C LEU A 96 19.09 0.39 -2.43
N LYS A 97 20.41 0.28 -2.52
CA LYS A 97 21.36 1.29 -1.98
C LYS A 97 21.12 2.71 -2.52
N LYS A 98 20.57 2.86 -3.73
CA LYS A 98 20.29 4.16 -4.36
C LYS A 98 18.97 4.78 -3.90
N GLN A 99 18.11 4.02 -3.23
CA GLN A 99 16.80 4.51 -2.81
C GLN A 99 16.96 5.37 -1.55
N LYS A 100 16.48 6.61 -1.62
CA LYS A 100 16.45 7.52 -0.47
C LYS A 100 15.35 7.06 0.49
N ALA A 101 15.74 6.31 1.50
CA ALA A 101 14.86 5.73 2.51
C ALA A 101 15.60 5.57 3.84
N GLU A 102 14.86 5.63 4.93
CA GLU A 102 15.34 5.23 6.25
C GLU A 102 15.04 3.73 6.42
N TRP A 103 16.08 2.91 6.52
CA TRP A 103 15.94 1.45 6.60
C TRP A 103 15.78 0.99 8.04
N LEU A 104 14.88 0.03 8.24
CA LEU A 104 14.49 -0.46 9.56
C LEU A 104 15.04 -1.84 9.85
N LYS A 105 15.37 -2.08 11.11
CA LYS A 105 15.63 -3.43 11.63
C LYS A 105 14.34 -4.27 11.54
N PRO A 106 14.44 -5.60 11.40
CA PRO A 106 13.28 -6.49 11.37
C PRO A 106 12.35 -6.38 12.61
N GLY A 107 11.15 -6.95 12.49
CA GLY A 107 10.16 -7.03 13.57
C GLY A 107 9.11 -5.92 13.56
N LEU A 108 8.88 -5.27 12.42
CA LEU A 108 7.72 -4.40 12.19
C LEU A 108 6.97 -4.93 10.97
N SER A 109 5.71 -5.28 11.13
CA SER A 109 4.88 -5.87 10.10
C SER A 109 3.64 -5.02 9.85
N GLY A 110 3.07 -5.13 8.65
CA GLY A 110 1.96 -4.31 8.24
C GLY A 110 0.99 -5.03 7.31
N ARG A 111 -0.30 -4.76 7.49
CA ARG A 111 -1.35 -5.15 6.54
C ARG A 111 -1.40 -4.11 5.44
N VAL A 112 -1.16 -4.53 4.20
CA VAL A 112 -1.15 -3.66 3.01
C VAL A 112 -2.26 -4.05 2.04
N ARG A 113 -2.98 -3.06 1.53
CA ARG A 113 -3.98 -3.21 0.46
C ARG A 113 -3.46 -2.63 -0.83
N PHE A 114 -3.51 -3.36 -1.93
CA PHE A 114 -2.96 -2.95 -3.23
C PHE A 114 -3.75 -3.53 -4.41
N LEU A 115 -3.53 -3.01 -5.62
CA LEU A 115 -4.15 -3.55 -6.84
C LEU A 115 -3.43 -4.82 -7.30
N LYS A 116 -4.21 -5.80 -7.74
CA LYS A 116 -3.69 -7.04 -8.35
C LYS A 116 -3.08 -6.76 -9.75
N GLY A 117 -2.19 -7.65 -10.17
CA GLY A 117 -1.76 -7.77 -11.57
C GLY A 117 -0.30 -7.42 -11.85
N GLU A 118 0.47 -7.03 -10.84
CA GLU A 118 1.90 -6.69 -10.98
C GLU A 118 2.74 -7.41 -9.93
N GLU A 119 4.03 -7.59 -10.21
CA GLU A 119 4.97 -8.21 -9.25
C GLU A 119 5.25 -7.31 -8.05
N GLN A 120 5.23 -5.99 -8.24
CA GLN A 120 5.39 -5.00 -7.18
C GLN A 120 4.05 -4.36 -6.83
N LEU A 121 4.01 -3.76 -5.65
CA LEU A 121 2.88 -3.06 -5.08
C LEU A 121 2.48 -1.86 -5.95
N ARG A 122 1.28 -1.93 -6.52
CA ARG A 122 0.65 -0.84 -7.25
C ARG A 122 -0.50 -0.22 -6.45
N HIS A 123 -0.48 1.11 -6.33
CA HIS A 123 -1.48 1.88 -5.57
C HIS A 123 -1.70 1.34 -4.14
N ALA A 124 -0.61 0.93 -3.48
CA ALA A 124 -0.67 0.30 -2.18
C ALA A 124 -0.92 1.30 -1.05
N MET A 125 -1.67 0.85 -0.05
CA MET A 125 -1.98 1.60 1.17
C MET A 125 -1.75 0.72 2.38
N LEU A 126 -1.04 1.24 3.37
CA LEU A 126 -0.93 0.61 4.68
C LEU A 126 -2.28 0.72 5.41
N LYS A 127 -2.80 -0.42 5.87
CA LYS A 127 -4.10 -0.56 6.54
C LYS A 127 -3.94 -0.81 8.03
N ASP A 128 -2.89 -1.52 8.42
CA ASP A 128 -2.56 -1.72 9.83
C ASP A 128 -1.07 -2.04 10.00
N PHE A 129 -0.57 -1.99 11.24
CA PHE A 129 0.80 -2.36 11.59
C PHE A 129 0.91 -2.80 13.04
N TRP A 130 1.89 -3.67 13.30
CA TRP A 130 2.20 -4.20 14.62
C TRP A 130 3.68 -4.61 14.67
N GLU A 131 4.20 -4.82 15.87
CA GLU A 131 5.51 -5.42 16.06
C GLU A 131 5.34 -6.93 16.21
N GLU A 132 6.18 -7.70 15.53
CA GLU A 132 6.22 -9.13 15.76
C GLU A 132 6.87 -9.37 17.12
N THR A 133 6.18 -10.14 17.95
CA THR A 133 6.74 -10.63 19.21
C THR A 133 7.50 -11.90 18.87
N ASP A 134 8.80 -11.93 19.19
CA ASP A 134 9.63 -13.13 19.07
C ASP A 134 9.05 -14.30 19.90
#